data_AF-A0A7R7CDM2-F1
#
_entry.id   AF-A0A7R7CDM2-F1
#
_cell.length_a   1.000
_cell.length_b   1.000
_cell.length_c   1.000
_cell.angle_alpha   90.00
_cell.angle_beta   90.00
_cell.angle_gamma   90.00
#
_symmetry.space_group_name_H-M   'P 1'
#
loop_
_entity.id
_entity.type
_entity.pdbx_description
1 polymer ?
#
loop_
_entity_poly.entity_id
_entity_poly.type
_entity_poly.pdbx_seq_one_letter_code
_entity_poly.pdbx_strand_id
1 'polypeptide(L)'
;MTTQSDTDPPAPLSVAEQDCLRCIVGHMIPASEKHGVPGADDPAILAYMVASVRRDREALGKVLDAVDTAAGGRLADRPFAEQAALLARLRAKDPGMFGVVEAVASRAYYRDDRVLKSIGMEARPPFPKGYEVPDGDWSLLEPVRQRGVIYRDAG
;
A
#
# COMPACT_ATOMS: atom_id res chain seq x y z
N MET A 1 -16.27 35.56 -2.92
CA MET A 1 -16.07 34.88 -4.21
C MET A 1 -14.56 34.72 -4.36
N THR A 2 -14.03 33.60 -3.87
CA THR A 2 -12.59 33.33 -3.90
C THR A 2 -12.42 31.95 -4.51
N THR A 3 -11.83 31.96 -5.69
CA THR A 3 -11.48 30.90 -6.62
C THR A 3 -11.29 29.52 -5.99
N GLN A 4 -12.25 28.65 -6.30
CA GLN A 4 -12.10 27.20 -6.27
C GLN A 4 -11.13 26.86 -7.41
N SER A 5 -9.87 26.60 -7.07
CA SER A 5 -8.89 26.11 -8.04
C SER A 5 -9.35 24.73 -8.51
N ASP A 6 -9.76 24.62 -9.77
CA ASP A 6 -9.92 23.36 -10.49
C ASP A 6 -8.58 22.62 -10.45
N THR A 7 -8.49 21.61 -9.59
CA THR A 7 -7.34 20.68 -9.61
C THR A 7 -7.73 19.52 -10.50
N ASP A 8 -7.27 19.54 -11.75
CA ASP A 8 -7.37 18.39 -12.63
C ASP A 8 -6.88 17.12 -11.91
N PRO A 9 -7.54 15.97 -12.14
CA PRO A 9 -7.07 14.72 -11.55
C PRO A 9 -5.62 14.47 -11.99
N PRO A 10 -4.75 14.03 -11.07
CA PRO A 10 -3.36 13.77 -11.42
C PRO A 10 -3.31 12.74 -12.56
N ALA A 11 -2.41 12.97 -13.52
CA ALA A 11 -2.28 12.11 -14.69
C ALA A 11 -2.13 10.62 -14.31
N PRO A 12 -2.49 9.68 -15.19
CA PRO A 12 -2.17 8.27 -14.95
C PRO A 12 -0.64 8.05 -14.95
N LEU A 13 -0.19 6.94 -14.36
CA LEU A 13 1.20 6.49 -14.49
C LEU A 13 1.47 6.10 -15.94
N SER A 14 2.57 6.61 -16.50
CA SER A 14 3.10 6.21 -17.79
C SER A 14 3.54 4.75 -17.79
N VAL A 15 3.74 4.17 -18.99
CA VAL A 15 4.23 2.79 -19.13
C VAL A 15 5.59 2.60 -18.44
N ALA A 16 6.49 3.58 -18.58
CA ALA A 16 7.81 3.52 -17.93
C ALA A 16 7.71 3.54 -16.40
N GLU A 17 6.85 4.40 -15.85
CA GLU A 17 6.57 4.43 -14.40
C GLU A 17 5.97 3.09 -13.92
N GLN A 18 5.06 2.49 -14.69
CA GLN A 18 4.47 1.20 -14.35
C GLN A 18 5.49 0.07 -14.38
N ASP A 19 6.41 0.06 -15.34
CA ASP A 19 7.51 -0.90 -15.41
C ASP A 19 8.49 -0.75 -14.23
N CYS A 20 8.87 0.48 -13.90
CA CYS A 20 9.70 0.75 -12.73
C CYS A 20 9.01 0.30 -11.44
N LEU A 21 7.72 0.64 -11.28
CA LEU A 21 6.91 0.22 -10.14
C LEU A 21 6.87 -1.31 -10.03
N ARG A 22 6.59 -2.01 -11.14
CA ARG A 22 6.55 -3.48 -11.22
C ARG A 22 7.86 -4.11 -10.73
N CYS A 23 9.01 -3.59 -11.17
CA CYS A 23 10.30 -4.08 -10.68
C CYS A 23 10.45 -3.89 -9.17
N ILE A 24 10.17 -2.68 -8.67
CA ILE A 24 10.33 -2.38 -7.24
C ILE A 24 9.44 -3.31 -6.39
N VAL A 25 8.15 -3.43 -6.72
CA VAL A 25 7.21 -4.23 -5.92
C VAL A 25 7.49 -5.74 -6.02
N GLY A 26 8.01 -6.22 -7.15
CA GLY A 26 8.45 -7.60 -7.31
C GLY A 26 9.64 -7.97 -6.41
N HIS A 27 10.57 -7.04 -6.19
CA HIS A 27 11.65 -7.21 -5.19
C HIS A 27 11.15 -7.12 -3.75
N MET A 28 10.10 -6.33 -3.50
CA MET A 28 9.55 -6.15 -2.16
C MET A 28 8.73 -7.35 -1.68
N ILE A 29 7.87 -7.89 -2.55
CA ILE A 29 6.96 -9.01 -2.25
C ILE A 29 7.04 -9.99 -3.44
N PRO A 30 8.00 -10.93 -3.43
CA PRO A 30 8.12 -11.93 -4.47
C PRO A 30 7.02 -12.98 -4.37
N ALA A 31 6.75 -13.68 -5.48
CA ALA A 31 5.84 -14.82 -5.49
C ALA A 31 6.31 -15.90 -4.51
N SER A 32 5.36 -16.60 -3.89
CA SER A 32 5.66 -17.69 -2.96
C SER A 32 4.97 -18.98 -3.38
N GLU A 33 5.75 -19.91 -3.90
CA GLU A 33 5.28 -21.26 -4.23
C GLU A 33 4.78 -21.99 -2.97
N LYS A 34 5.49 -21.86 -1.86
CA LYS A 34 5.14 -22.46 -0.56
C LYS A 34 3.72 -22.08 -0.10
N HIS A 35 3.34 -20.82 -0.34
CA HIS A 35 2.04 -20.29 0.08
C HIS A 35 1.02 -20.20 -1.07
N GLY A 36 1.40 -20.61 -2.29
CA GLY A 36 0.54 -20.56 -3.47
C GLY A 36 0.07 -19.15 -3.84
N VAL A 37 0.88 -18.12 -3.55
CA VAL A 37 0.52 -16.71 -3.76
C VAL A 37 1.37 -16.05 -4.85
N PRO A 38 0.76 -15.14 -5.65
CA PRO A 38 1.49 -14.32 -6.61
C PRO A 38 2.45 -13.35 -5.91
N GLY A 39 3.40 -12.79 -6.66
CA GLY A 39 4.16 -11.63 -6.22
C GLY A 39 3.37 -10.34 -6.39
N ALA A 40 3.82 -9.24 -5.80
CA ALA A 40 3.20 -7.94 -6.02
C ALA A 40 3.39 -7.38 -7.44
N ASP A 41 4.27 -8.00 -8.23
CA ASP A 41 4.49 -7.74 -9.66
C ASP A 41 3.50 -8.48 -10.58
N ASP A 42 2.57 -9.28 -10.02
CA ASP A 42 1.50 -9.93 -10.76
C ASP A 42 0.62 -8.91 -11.51
N PRO A 43 0.25 -9.18 -12.78
CA PRO A 43 -0.47 -8.21 -13.61
C PRO A 43 -1.79 -7.70 -13.02
N ALA A 44 -2.55 -8.55 -12.31
CA ALA A 44 -3.82 -8.14 -11.73
C ALA A 44 -3.61 -7.23 -10.51
N ILE A 45 -2.62 -7.55 -9.67
CA ILE A 45 -2.25 -6.76 -8.49
C ILE A 45 -1.70 -5.40 -8.93
N LEU A 46 -0.81 -5.39 -9.93
CA LEU A 46 -0.25 -4.16 -10.48
C LEU A 46 -1.33 -3.27 -11.10
N ALA A 47 -2.24 -3.83 -11.92
CA ALA A 47 -3.33 -3.07 -12.51
C ALA A 47 -4.22 -2.40 -11.45
N TYR A 48 -4.52 -3.12 -10.37
CA TYR A 48 -5.26 -2.57 -9.23
C TYR A 48 -4.48 -1.46 -8.51
N MET A 49 -3.18 -1.65 -8.31
CA MET A 49 -2.29 -0.66 -7.69
C MET A 49 -2.28 0.65 -8.49
N VAL A 50 -2.12 0.56 -9.81
CA VAL A 50 -2.15 1.71 -10.73
C VAL A 50 -3.51 2.40 -10.70
N ALA A 51 -4.62 1.66 -10.69
CA ALA A 51 -5.97 2.22 -10.65
C ALA A 51 -6.30 2.93 -9.32
N SER A 52 -5.68 2.52 -8.22
CA SER A 52 -5.97 3.01 -6.86
C SER A 52 -4.98 4.06 -6.31
N VAL A 53 -3.94 4.41 -7.07
CA VAL A 53 -2.83 5.27 -6.62
C VAL A 53 -3.21 6.73 -6.35
N ARG A 54 -4.34 7.22 -6.90
CA ARG A 54 -4.85 8.61 -6.89
C ARG A 54 -4.15 9.60 -5.93
N ARG A 55 -4.35 9.45 -4.62
CA ARG A 55 -3.82 10.40 -3.60
C ARG A 55 -2.29 10.39 -3.47
N ASP A 56 -1.67 9.27 -3.80
CA ASP A 56 -0.25 9.00 -3.65
C ASP A 56 0.51 9.18 -4.97
N ARG A 57 -0.17 9.54 -6.07
CA ARG A 57 0.41 9.57 -7.42
C ARG A 57 1.66 10.45 -7.52
N GLU A 58 1.61 11.67 -7.01
CA GLU A 58 2.72 12.62 -7.10
C GLU A 58 3.94 12.12 -6.29
N ALA A 59 3.69 11.69 -5.05
CA ALA A 59 4.74 11.14 -4.19
C ALA A 59 5.35 9.86 -4.79
N LEU A 60 4.52 8.98 -5.36
CA LEU A 60 4.99 7.78 -6.04
C LEU A 60 5.86 8.14 -7.26
N GLY A 61 5.40 9.06 -8.11
CA GLY A 61 6.14 9.51 -9.29
C GLY A 61 7.55 10.03 -8.94
N LYS A 62 7.67 10.80 -7.85
CA LYS A 62 8.98 11.28 -7.35
C LYS A 62 9.91 10.14 -6.95
N VAL A 63 9.39 9.09 -6.33
CA VAL A 63 10.20 7.92 -5.95
C VAL A 63 10.63 7.14 -7.19
N LEU A 64 9.72 6.91 -8.15
CA LEU A 64 10.03 6.20 -9.40
C LEU A 64 11.11 6.94 -10.21
N ASP A 65 10.96 8.26 -10.36
CA ASP A 65 11.93 9.11 -11.04
C ASP A 65 13.30 9.11 -10.33
N ALA A 66 13.31 9.17 -9.00
CA ALA A 66 14.54 9.09 -8.22
C ALA A 66 15.25 7.73 -8.37
N VAL A 67 14.49 6.64 -8.48
CA VAL A 67 15.03 5.29 -8.71
C VAL A 67 15.63 5.18 -10.10
N ASP A 68 14.91 5.59 -11.15
CA ASP A 68 15.41 5.57 -12.53
C ASP A 68 16.64 6.50 -12.70
N THR A 69 16.61 7.68 -12.08
CA THR A 69 17.77 8.58 -12.03
C THR A 69 18.98 7.89 -11.37
N ALA A 70 18.77 7.20 -10.24
CA ALA A 70 19.83 6.46 -9.57
C ALA A 70 20.32 5.23 -10.35
N ALA A 71 19.49 4.67 -11.23
CA ALA A 71 19.83 3.61 -12.17
C ALA A 71 20.54 4.14 -13.42
N GLY A 72 20.60 5.47 -13.63
CA GLY A 72 21.13 6.09 -14.85
C GLY A 72 20.29 5.77 -16.09
N GLY A 73 19.00 5.53 -15.93
CA GLY A 73 18.08 5.06 -16.97
C GLY A 73 16.92 4.25 -16.36
N ARG A 74 16.22 3.47 -17.18
CA ARG A 74 15.10 2.65 -16.67
C ARG A 74 15.63 1.52 -15.79
N LEU A 75 15.14 1.41 -14.56
CA LEU A 75 15.42 0.26 -13.68
C LEU A 75 15.04 -1.06 -14.36
N ALA A 76 13.93 -1.06 -15.10
CA ALA A 76 13.40 -2.24 -15.77
C ALA A 76 14.35 -2.83 -16.83
N ASP A 77 15.28 -2.03 -17.37
CA ASP A 77 16.24 -2.48 -18.37
C ASP A 77 17.48 -3.13 -17.73
N ARG A 78 17.61 -3.06 -16.39
CA ARG A 78 18.73 -3.62 -15.63
C ARG A 78 18.50 -5.11 -15.32
N PRO A 79 19.57 -5.93 -15.25
CA PRO A 79 19.48 -7.30 -14.75
C PRO A 79 18.91 -7.35 -13.32
N PHE A 80 18.18 -8.42 -13.00
CA PHE A 80 17.51 -8.59 -11.69
C PHE A 80 18.45 -8.38 -10.48
N ALA A 81 19.68 -8.89 -10.55
CA ALA A 81 20.67 -8.72 -9.49
C ALA A 81 21.12 -7.25 -9.32
N GLU A 82 21.26 -6.50 -10.43
CA GLU A 82 21.58 -5.07 -10.39
C GLU A 82 20.43 -4.24 -9.84
N GLN A 83 19.19 -4.59 -10.20
CA GLN A 83 18.00 -3.98 -9.62
C GLN A 83 17.98 -4.16 -8.10
N ALA A 84 18.16 -5.40 -7.62
CA ALA A 84 18.16 -5.72 -6.19
C ALA A 84 19.26 -4.94 -5.44
N ALA A 85 20.48 -4.92 -5.97
CA ALA A 85 21.60 -4.21 -5.36
C ALA A 85 21.36 -2.69 -5.30
N LEU A 86 20.79 -2.10 -6.36
CA LEU A 86 20.45 -0.69 -6.39
C LEU A 86 19.37 -0.34 -5.37
N LEU A 87 18.27 -1.09 -5.34
CA LEU A 87 17.16 -0.86 -4.41
C LEU A 87 17.61 -1.02 -2.96
N ALA A 88 18.43 -2.03 -2.65
CA ALA A 88 19.02 -2.22 -1.33
C ALA A 88 19.90 -1.03 -0.92
N ARG A 89 20.74 -0.52 -1.83
CA ARG A 89 21.57 0.66 -1.58
C ARG A 89 20.74 1.92 -1.33
N LEU A 90 19.68 2.14 -2.10
CA LEU A 90 18.78 3.28 -1.91
C LEU A 90 18.06 3.21 -0.56
N ARG A 91 17.54 2.03 -0.20
CA ARG A 91 16.90 1.79 1.11
C ARG A 91 17.86 1.99 2.28
N ALA A 92 19.13 1.57 2.13
CA ALA A 92 20.14 1.78 3.17
C ALA A 92 20.51 3.26 3.34
N LYS A 93 20.49 4.04 2.24
CA LYS A 93 20.79 5.48 2.26
C LYS A 93 19.63 6.30 2.85
N ASP A 94 18.40 5.94 2.52
CA ASP A 94 17.19 6.58 3.01
C ASP A 94 16.10 5.52 3.29
N PRO A 95 15.96 5.09 4.56
CA PRO A 95 14.95 4.11 4.95
C PRO A 95 13.51 4.54 4.67
N GLY A 96 13.24 5.85 4.56
CA GLY A 96 11.90 6.40 4.33
C GLY A 96 11.52 6.54 2.86
N MET A 97 12.49 6.48 1.94
CA MET A 97 12.30 6.74 0.51
C MET A 97 11.16 5.93 -0.10
N PHE A 98 11.03 4.65 0.27
CA PHE A 98 10.06 3.73 -0.30
C PHE A 98 8.71 3.69 0.45
N GLY A 99 8.49 4.52 1.47
CA GLY A 99 7.28 4.43 2.31
C GLY A 99 5.97 4.56 1.53
N VAL A 100 5.93 5.41 0.49
CA VAL A 100 4.77 5.50 -0.41
C VAL A 100 4.58 4.23 -1.24
N VAL A 101 5.67 3.61 -1.71
CA VAL A 101 5.66 2.36 -2.48
C VAL A 101 5.17 1.21 -1.59
N GLU A 102 5.68 1.12 -0.36
CA GLU A 102 5.25 0.15 0.66
C GLU A 102 3.75 0.28 0.94
N ALA A 103 3.24 1.51 1.08
CA ALA A 103 1.83 1.77 1.32
C ALA A 103 0.95 1.38 0.12
N VAL A 104 1.31 1.74 -1.12
CA VAL A 104 0.52 1.35 -2.32
C VAL A 104 0.57 -0.16 -2.55
N ALA A 105 1.75 -0.78 -2.41
CA ALA A 105 1.94 -2.20 -2.62
C ALA A 105 1.15 -3.02 -1.61
N SER A 106 1.25 -2.70 -0.31
CA SER A 106 0.54 -3.43 0.74
C SER A 106 -0.99 -3.35 0.57
N ARG A 107 -1.53 -2.18 0.21
CA ARG A 107 -2.97 -2.00 -0.01
C ARG A 107 -3.48 -2.81 -1.19
N ALA A 108 -2.72 -2.89 -2.28
CA ALA A 108 -3.11 -3.67 -3.46
C ALA A 108 -2.95 -5.17 -3.20
N TYR A 109 -1.81 -5.57 -2.65
CA TYR A 109 -1.46 -6.98 -2.42
C TYR A 109 -2.43 -7.68 -1.46
N TYR A 110 -2.71 -7.08 -0.30
CA TYR A 110 -3.64 -7.65 0.68
C TYR A 110 -5.13 -7.41 0.35
N ARG A 111 -5.44 -6.85 -0.82
CA ARG A 111 -6.81 -6.82 -1.37
C ARG A 111 -7.05 -7.88 -2.43
N ASP A 112 -6.01 -8.59 -2.89
CA ASP A 112 -6.16 -9.67 -3.85
C ASP A 112 -6.76 -10.91 -3.16
N ASP A 113 -7.82 -11.47 -3.75
CA ASP A 113 -8.53 -12.61 -3.21
C ASP A 113 -7.64 -13.85 -3.02
N ARG A 114 -6.63 -14.04 -3.88
CA ARG A 114 -5.68 -15.17 -3.78
C ARG A 114 -4.81 -14.99 -2.55
N VAL A 115 -4.36 -13.77 -2.28
CA VAL A 115 -3.56 -13.43 -1.10
C VAL A 115 -4.40 -13.54 0.17
N LEU A 116 -5.62 -12.97 0.20
CA LEU A 116 -6.51 -13.06 1.37
C LEU A 116 -6.81 -14.51 1.76
N LYS A 117 -7.13 -15.37 0.78
CA LYS A 117 -7.38 -16.79 1.02
C LYS A 117 -6.16 -17.50 1.62
N SER A 118 -4.95 -17.15 1.17
CA SER A 118 -3.71 -17.78 1.65
C SER A 118 -3.43 -17.53 3.13
N ILE A 119 -3.91 -16.40 3.68
CA ILE A 119 -3.74 -16.03 5.09
C ILE A 119 -4.96 -16.42 5.94
N GLY A 120 -5.84 -17.28 5.42
CA GLY A 120 -7.03 -17.76 6.14
C GLY A 120 -8.16 -16.74 6.22
N MET A 121 -8.12 -15.66 5.44
CA MET A 121 -9.20 -14.68 5.37
C MET A 121 -10.20 -15.03 4.26
N GLU A 122 -11.48 -14.88 4.58
CA GLU A 122 -12.54 -14.99 3.58
C GLU A 122 -12.48 -13.76 2.65
N ALA A 123 -12.31 -13.98 1.35
CA ALA A 123 -12.31 -12.94 0.33
C ALA A 123 -13.74 -12.43 0.08
N ARG A 124 -14.26 -11.61 0.99
CA ARG A 124 -15.59 -11.02 0.91
C ARG A 124 -15.62 -9.59 1.48
N PRO A 125 -16.58 -8.75 1.08
CA PRO A 125 -16.78 -7.47 1.73
C PRO A 125 -17.15 -7.66 3.22
N PRO A 126 -16.75 -6.70 4.08
CA PRO A 126 -17.13 -6.73 5.49
C PRO A 126 -18.64 -6.59 5.67
N PHE A 127 -19.36 -5.85 4.83
CA PHE A 127 -20.82 -5.76 4.86
C PHE A 127 -21.46 -6.69 3.81
N PRO A 128 -22.59 -7.37 4.10
CA PRO A 128 -23.43 -7.26 5.30
C PRO A 128 -23.05 -8.15 6.48
N LYS A 129 -22.29 -9.23 6.26
CA LYS A 129 -22.08 -10.29 7.25
C LYS A 129 -21.19 -9.89 8.45
N GLY A 130 -20.36 -8.85 8.33
CA GLY A 130 -19.41 -8.43 9.36
C GLY A 130 -18.24 -9.39 9.55
N TYR A 131 -17.34 -9.08 10.48
CA TYR A 131 -16.44 -10.05 11.13
C TYR A 131 -16.91 -10.22 12.57
N GLU A 132 -16.80 -11.44 13.11
CA GLU A 132 -17.04 -11.66 14.54
C GLU A 132 -15.96 -10.93 15.34
N VAL A 133 -16.39 -10.08 16.28
CA VAL A 133 -15.51 -9.39 17.22
C VAL A 133 -15.63 -10.12 18.55
N PRO A 134 -14.53 -10.61 19.14
CA PRO A 134 -14.57 -11.21 20.47
C PRO A 134 -15.13 -10.22 21.50
N ASP A 135 -15.87 -10.73 22.48
CA ASP A 135 -16.30 -9.91 23.60
C ASP A 135 -15.07 -9.30 24.31
N GLY A 136 -15.11 -7.99 24.52
CA GLY A 136 -14.06 -7.26 25.22
C GLY A 136 -14.07 -7.54 26.72
N ASP A 137 -12.93 -7.31 27.38
CA ASP A 137 -12.88 -7.31 28.84
C ASP A 137 -13.59 -6.08 29.41
N TRP A 138 -14.83 -6.28 29.84
CA TRP A 138 -15.67 -5.23 30.41
C TRP A 138 -15.14 -4.68 31.75
N SER A 139 -14.21 -5.37 32.43
CA SER A 139 -13.58 -4.86 33.64
C SER A 139 -12.74 -3.60 33.39
N LEU A 140 -12.30 -3.38 32.15
CA LEU A 140 -11.61 -2.15 31.73
C LEU A 140 -12.48 -0.90 31.84
N LEU A 141 -13.82 -1.04 31.90
CA LEU A 141 -14.74 0.08 32.09
C LEU A 141 -15.00 0.41 33.56
N GLU A 142 -14.47 -0.38 34.50
CA GLU A 142 -14.72 -0.19 35.93
C GLU A 142 -14.28 1.20 36.44
N PRO A 143 -13.11 1.76 36.04
CA PRO A 143 -12.75 3.13 36.41
C PRO A 143 -13.73 4.18 35.88
N VAL A 144 -14.32 3.95 34.70
CA VAL A 144 -15.33 4.85 34.11
C VAL A 144 -16.62 4.81 34.92
N ARG A 145 -17.04 3.62 35.34
CA ARG A 145 -18.23 3.42 36.19
C ARG A 145 -18.04 4.08 37.56
N GLN A 146 -16.87 3.90 38.17
CA GLN A 146 -16.54 4.45 39.49
C GLN A 146 -16.41 5.98 39.48
N ARG A 147 -16.07 6.60 38.35
CA ARG A 147 -15.93 8.07 38.26
C ARG A 147 -17.25 8.81 38.53
N GLY A 148 -18.41 8.19 38.28
CA GLY A 148 -19.71 8.84 38.44
C GLY A 148 -20.05 9.86 37.34
N VAL A 149 -21.16 10.59 37.53
CA VAL A 149 -21.70 11.54 36.55
C VAL A 149 -20.75 12.72 36.33
N ILE A 150 -20.39 12.96 35.08
CA ILE A 150 -19.54 14.10 34.65
C ILE A 150 -20.20 14.98 33.59
N TYR A 151 -21.43 14.64 33.19
CA TYR A 151 -22.24 15.47 32.31
C TYR A 151 -23.06 16.47 33.13
N ARG A 152 -23.42 17.60 32.51
CA ARG A 152 -24.41 18.54 33.06
C ARG A 152 -25.79 18.13 32.58
N ASP A 153 -26.79 18.26 33.45
CA ASP A 153 -28.17 18.02 33.05
C ASP A 153 -28.57 18.97 31.92
N ALA A 154 -29.30 18.43 30.94
CA ALA A 154 -29.91 19.21 29.89
C ALA A 154 -31.08 19.99 30.51
N GLY A 155 -30.83 21.24 30.89
CA GLY A 155 -31.84 22.23 31.28
C GLY A 155 -32.57 22.82 30.09
#